data_AF-A0A0D2E8X8-F1
#
_entry.id   AF-A0A0D2E8X8-F1
#
_cell.length_a   1.000
_cell.length_b   1.000
_cell.length_c   1.000
_cell.angle_alpha   90.00
_cell.angle_beta   90.00
_cell.angle_gamma   90.00
#
_symmetry.space_group_name_H-M   'P 1'
#
loop_
_entity.id
_entity.type
_entity.pdbx_description
1 polymer ?
#
loop_
_entity_poly.entity_id
_entity_poly.type
_entity_poly.pdbx_seq_one_letter_code
_entity_poly.pdbx_strand_id
1 'polypeptide(L)'
;MLYELIAVVRPGNLNHVKEIARVAGQQILASSGVIRGMKNWGQFDLPRPTTKHQTQHRQGHYFVMQFDASVKAQQDVRRFLSLDPRMIRFSVIKIGDKLGGINGAIEEVDGEIPWNSGTQVRNPFTDPRTTRTGPLR
;
A
#
# COMPACT_ATOMS: atom_id res chain seq x y z
N MET A 1 -16.31 -2.05 0.60
CA MET A 1 -15.39 -1.62 -0.47
C MET A 1 -13.98 -2.02 -0.08
N LEU A 2 -13.13 -2.34 -1.06
CA LEU A 2 -11.71 -2.61 -0.83
C LEU A 2 -10.93 -1.30 -0.90
N TYR A 3 -10.16 -1.02 0.15
CA TYR A 3 -9.30 0.14 0.26
C TYR A 3 -7.84 -0.25 0.47
N GLU A 4 -6.95 0.63 0.06
CA GLU A 4 -5.53 0.59 0.37
C GLU A 4 -5.10 1.89 1.03
N LEU A 5 -4.48 1.76 2.20
CA LEU A 5 -3.84 2.84 2.93
C LEU A 5 -2.33 2.78 2.65
N ILE A 6 -1.78 3.86 2.13
CA ILE A 6 -0.33 4.11 2.08
C ILE A 6 -0.03 5.17 3.14
N ALA A 7 0.73 4.80 4.16
CA ALA A 7 1.07 5.66 5.28
C ALA A 7 2.57 5.95 5.32
N VAL A 8 2.90 7.19 5.69
CA VAL A 8 4.28 7.70 5.81
C VAL A 8 4.45 8.28 7.20
N VAL A 9 5.12 7.52 8.06
CA VAL A 9 5.33 7.84 9.47
C VAL A 9 6.71 8.47 9.68
N ARG A 10 6.85 9.27 10.74
CA ARG A 10 8.13 9.83 11.19
C ARG A 10 9.17 8.70 11.35
N PRO A 11 10.36 8.82 10.72
CA PRO A 11 11.41 7.81 10.85
C PRO A 11 12.06 7.85 12.24
N GLY A 12 12.87 6.84 12.54
CA GLY A 12 13.71 6.77 13.75
C GLY A 12 13.14 5.97 14.92
N ASN A 13 11.85 5.64 14.93
CA ASN A 13 11.27 4.77 15.95
C ASN A 13 10.20 3.81 15.36
N LEU A 14 10.56 2.54 15.22
CA LEU A 14 9.66 1.49 14.71
C LEU A 14 8.42 1.28 15.59
N ASN A 15 8.50 1.60 16.89
CA ASN A 15 7.35 1.50 17.78
C ASN A 15 6.22 2.45 17.35
N HIS A 16 6.56 3.64 16.82
CA HIS A 16 5.55 4.57 16.30
C HIS A 16 4.80 3.96 15.11
N VAL A 17 5.51 3.30 14.20
CA VAL A 17 4.90 2.64 13.04
C VAL A 17 3.97 1.52 13.50
N LYS A 18 4.45 0.67 14.41
CA LYS A 18 3.68 -0.46 14.96
C LYS A 18 2.41 0.01 15.67
N GLU A 19 2.51 1.07 16.47
CA GLU A 19 1.38 1.60 17.21
C GLU A 19 0.33 2.22 16.28
N ILE A 20 0.73 3.04 15.31
CA ILE A 20 -0.19 3.62 14.31
C ILE A 20 -0.89 2.52 13.51
N ALA A 21 -0.13 1.53 13.02
CA ALA A 21 -0.68 0.40 12.29
C ALA A 21 -1.67 -0.40 13.15
N ARG A 22 -1.32 -0.66 14.43
CA ARG A 22 -2.19 -1.36 15.39
C ARG A 22 -3.48 -0.59 15.61
N VAL A 23 -3.43 0.71 15.89
CA VAL A 23 -4.64 1.50 16.19
C VAL A 23 -5.51 1.66 14.95
N ALA A 24 -4.92 1.92 13.78
CA ALA A 24 -5.66 1.96 12.52
C ALA A 24 -6.35 0.61 12.23
N GLY A 25 -5.64 -0.51 12.43
CA GLY A 25 -6.19 -1.84 12.29
C GLY A 25 -7.32 -2.13 13.28
N GLN A 26 -7.16 -1.74 14.55
CA GLN A 26 -8.21 -1.86 15.56
C GLN A 26 -9.47 -1.07 15.17
N GLN A 27 -9.33 0.14 14.64
CA GLN A 27 -10.47 0.95 14.19
C GLN A 27 -11.24 0.27 13.04
N ILE A 28 -10.52 -0.35 12.10
CA ILE A 28 -11.12 -1.11 11.00
C ILE A 28 -11.89 -2.32 11.55
N LEU A 29 -11.26 -3.12 12.41
CA LEU A 29 -11.85 -4.33 12.98
C LEU A 29 -13.07 -4.00 13.86
N ALA A 30 -12.98 -2.94 14.68
CA ALA A 30 -14.09 -2.47 15.53
C ALA A 30 -15.31 -2.02 14.71
N SER A 31 -15.10 -1.57 13.47
CA SER A 31 -16.17 -1.16 12.55
C SER A 31 -16.65 -2.30 11.63
N SER A 32 -16.40 -3.55 12.01
CA SER A 32 -16.70 -4.76 11.23
C SER A 32 -16.03 -4.80 9.85
N GLY A 33 -14.88 -4.15 9.70
CA GLY A 33 -14.00 -4.29 8.55
C GLY A 33 -13.08 -5.51 8.65
N VAL A 34 -12.48 -5.89 7.53
CA VAL A 34 -11.52 -7.00 7.43
C VAL A 34 -10.21 -6.46 6.89
N ILE A 35 -9.10 -6.78 7.54
CA ILE A 35 -7.75 -6.45 7.04
C ILE A 35 -7.30 -7.62 6.16
N ARG A 36 -6.96 -7.35 4.90
CA ARG A 36 -6.48 -8.37 3.95
C ARG A 36 -4.98 -8.61 4.11
N GLY A 37 -4.22 -7.52 4.21
CA GLY A 37 -2.78 -7.60 4.30
C GLY A 37 -2.16 -6.29 4.73
N MET A 38 -0.94 -6.37 5.24
CA MET A 38 -0.15 -5.20 5.59
C MET A 38 1.31 -5.47 5.25
N LYS A 39 1.98 -4.49 4.64
CA LYS A 39 3.37 -4.61 4.22
C LYS A 39 4.19 -3.45 4.75
N ASN A 40 5.28 -3.79 5.41
CA ASN A 40 6.29 -2.83 5.80
C ASN A 40 7.20 -2.55 4.60
N TRP A 41 7.14 -1.34 4.05
CA TRP A 41 8.02 -0.93 2.95
C TRP A 41 9.37 -0.40 3.45
N GLY A 42 9.42 0.11 4.68
CA GLY A 42 10.66 0.59 5.30
C GLY A 42 10.86 2.10 5.11
N GLN A 43 12.06 2.57 5.42
CA GLN A 43 12.40 3.99 5.41
C GLN A 43 12.97 4.41 4.05
N PHE A 44 12.34 5.41 3.42
CA PHE A 44 12.80 6.01 2.17
C PHE A 44 12.76 7.53 2.23
N ASP A 45 13.46 8.17 1.30
CA ASP A 45 13.35 9.61 1.09
C ASP A 45 11.93 9.98 0.63
N LEU A 46 11.47 11.13 1.09
CA LEU A 46 10.25 11.75 0.61
C LEU A 46 10.52 12.36 -0.77
N PRO A 47 9.54 12.37 -1.70
CA PRO A 47 9.70 13.01 -3.00
C PRO A 47 10.11 14.49 -2.92
N ARG A 48 9.75 15.15 -1.82
CA ARG A 48 10.17 16.50 -1.48
C ARG A 48 10.18 16.67 0.05
N PRO A 49 11.05 17.54 0.60
CA PRO A 49 10.99 17.90 2.01
C PRO A 49 9.58 18.35 2.39
N THR A 50 9.04 17.77 3.46
CA THR A 50 7.68 18.04 3.93
C THR A 50 7.72 18.51 5.36
N THR A 51 7.22 19.72 5.61
CA THR A 51 7.07 20.25 6.96
C THR A 51 5.72 19.85 7.52
N LYS A 52 5.70 19.19 8.68
CA LYS A 52 4.47 18.87 9.40
C LYS A 52 4.70 18.94 10.91
N HIS A 53 3.72 19.46 11.66
CA HIS A 53 3.85 19.71 13.10
C HIS A 53 5.18 20.38 13.48
N GLN A 54 5.51 21.47 12.77
CA GLN A 54 6.73 22.28 12.96
C GLN A 54 8.06 21.52 12.77
N THR A 55 8.04 20.31 12.22
CA THR A 55 9.24 19.52 11.92
C THR A 55 9.37 19.33 10.41
N GLN A 56 10.55 19.60 9.85
CA GLN A 56 10.84 19.28 8.46
C GLN A 56 11.30 17.82 8.35
N HIS A 57 10.62 17.04 7.51
CA HIS A 57 10.98 15.66 7.22
C HIS A 57 11.55 15.55 5.82
N ARG A 58 12.67 14.83 5.68
CA ARG A 58 13.26 14.42 4.39
C ARG A 58 13.05 12.94 4.11
N GLN A 59 12.85 12.15 5.15
CA GLN A 59 12.62 10.71 5.11
C GLN A 59 11.33 10.36 5.82
N GLY A 60 10.75 9.23 5.44
CA GLY A 60 9.56 8.67 6.06
C GLY A 60 9.61 7.15 6.06
N HIS A 61 8.99 6.55 7.08
CA HIS A 61 8.79 5.11 7.15
C HIS A 61 7.45 4.76 6.49
N TYR A 62 7.51 4.04 5.39
CA TYR A 62 6.37 3.64 4.58
C TYR A 62 5.82 2.30 5.05
N PHE A 63 4.50 2.23 5.17
CA PHE A 63 3.79 0.96 5.26
C PHE A 63 2.49 1.05 4.49
N VAL A 64 2.03 -0.10 4.00
CA VAL A 64 0.79 -0.23 3.26
C VAL A 64 -0.13 -1.20 3.98
N MET A 65 -1.42 -0.90 4.01
CA MET A 65 -2.46 -1.75 4.59
C MET A 65 -3.64 -1.84 3.64
N GLN A 66 -4.02 -3.05 3.24
CA GLN A 66 -5.23 -3.32 2.47
C GLN A 66 -6.33 -3.82 3.38
N PHE A 67 -7.53 -3.27 3.22
CA PHE A 67 -8.67 -3.61 4.07
C PHE A 67 -10.00 -3.42 3.35
N ASP A 68 -10.95 -4.29 3.67
CA ASP A 68 -12.36 -4.12 3.34
C ASP A 68 -13.07 -3.41 4.49
N ALA A 69 -13.74 -2.30 4.19
CA ALA A 69 -14.54 -1.61 5.18
C ALA A 69 -15.73 -0.86 4.57
N SER A 70 -16.60 -0.35 5.44
CA SER A 70 -17.62 0.63 5.09
C SER A 70 -16.96 1.99 4.79
N VAL A 71 -17.66 2.86 4.04
CA VAL A 71 -17.19 4.21 3.75
C VAL A 71 -16.98 5.01 5.05
N LYS A 72 -17.88 4.83 6.03
CA LYS A 72 -17.78 5.47 7.35
C LYS A 72 -16.51 5.04 8.10
N ALA A 73 -16.25 3.73 8.19
CA ALA A 73 -15.06 3.21 8.86
C ALA A 73 -13.76 3.73 8.21
N GLN A 74 -13.74 3.81 6.87
CA GLN A 74 -12.61 4.38 6.14
C GLN A 74 -12.39 5.88 6.46
N GLN A 75 -13.47 6.66 6.55
CA GLN A 75 -13.39 8.07 6.93
C GLN A 75 -12.88 8.24 8.37
N ASP A 76 -13.31 7.37 9.29
CA ASP A 76 -12.86 7.38 10.68
C ASP A 76 -11.35 7.07 10.77
N VAL A 77 -10.85 6.09 9.99
CA VAL A 77 -9.40 5.82 9.86
C VAL A 77 -8.65 7.04 9.32
N ARG A 78 -9.16 7.70 8.26
CA ARG A 78 -8.54 8.92 7.72
C ARG A 78 -8.47 10.03 8.77
N ARG A 79 -9.54 10.22 9.53
CA ARG A 79 -9.61 11.21 10.62
C ARG A 79 -8.57 10.89 11.69
N PHE A 80 -8.51 9.64 12.15
CA PHE A 80 -7.51 9.19 13.12
C PHE A 80 -6.08 9.49 12.66
N LEU A 81 -5.70 9.06 11.44
CA LEU A 81 -4.35 9.27 10.90
C LEU A 81 -4.01 10.75 10.70
N SER A 82 -5.01 11.60 10.45
CA SER A 82 -4.81 13.05 10.31
C SER A 82 -4.45 13.75 11.62
N LEU A 83 -4.88 13.18 12.75
CA LEU A 83 -4.65 13.73 14.09
C LEU A 83 -3.33 13.25 14.72
N ASP A 84 -2.75 12.16 14.24
CA ASP A 84 -1.50 11.65 14.80
C ASP A 84 -0.29 12.52 14.37
N PRO A 85 0.42 13.18 15.31
CA PRO A 85 1.54 14.07 14.98
C PRO A 85 2.78 13.35 14.44
N ARG A 86 2.83 12.02 14.57
CA ARG A 86 3.88 11.16 14.04
C ARG A 86 3.60 10.77 12.59
N MET A 87 2.38 10.97 12.11
CA MET A 87 2.02 10.76 10.71
C MET A 87 2.50 11.94 9.86
N ILE A 88 3.43 11.71 8.93
CA ILE A 88 3.88 12.75 7.99
C ILE A 88 2.83 12.92 6.89
N ARG A 89 2.48 11.85 6.19
CA ARG A 89 1.48 11.84 5.11
C ARG A 89 0.79 10.49 5.05
N PHE A 90 -0.42 10.46 4.53
CA PHE A 90 -1.09 9.22 4.18
C PHE A 90 -2.00 9.44 2.98
N SER A 91 -2.31 8.36 2.29
CA SER A 91 -3.33 8.32 1.24
C SER A 91 -4.17 7.07 1.45
N VAL A 92 -5.49 7.18 1.30
CA VAL A 92 -6.39 6.03 1.28
C VAL A 92 -7.09 6.00 -0.06
N ILE A 93 -6.91 4.92 -0.79
CA ILE A 93 -7.33 4.74 -2.18
C ILE A 93 -8.40 3.64 -2.20
N LYS A 94 -9.48 3.83 -2.95
CA LYS A 94 -10.44 2.75 -3.24
C LYS A 94 -9.87 1.90 -4.37
N ILE A 95 -9.57 0.63 -4.10
CA ILE A 95 -9.13 -0.31 -5.14
C ILE A 95 -10.34 -0.84 -5.92
N GLY A 96 -11.45 -1.13 -5.25
CA GLY A 96 -12.61 -1.71 -5.92
C GLY A 96 -13.86 -1.84 -5.05
N ASP A 97 -14.96 -2.24 -5.68
CA ASP A 97 -16.22 -2.56 -5.01
C ASP A 97 -16.54 -4.04 -5.09
N LYS A 98 -17.04 -4.62 -3.98
CA LYS A 98 -17.31 -6.07 -3.90
C LYS A 98 -18.41 -6.55 -4.86
N LEU A 99 -19.19 -5.63 -5.45
CA LEU A 99 -20.40 -5.93 -6.21
C LEU A 99 -20.30 -5.66 -7.73
N GLY A 100 -19.13 -5.30 -8.28
CA GLY A 100 -19.06 -4.58 -9.57
C GLY A 100 -18.24 -5.20 -10.71
N GLY A 101 -18.70 -6.33 -11.26
CA GLY A 101 -19.04 -6.59 -12.68
C GLY A 101 -18.32 -5.99 -13.90
N ILE A 102 -17.24 -5.20 -13.80
CA ILE A 102 -16.50 -4.74 -15.01
C ILE A 102 -15.02 -5.11 -14.96
N ASN A 103 -14.44 -5.32 -13.76
CA ASN A 103 -13.02 -5.67 -13.62
C ASN A 103 -12.74 -7.02 -12.95
N GLY A 104 -13.74 -7.80 -12.53
CA GLY A 104 -13.65 -9.23 -12.14
C GLY A 104 -12.65 -9.69 -11.07
N ALA A 105 -11.62 -8.91 -10.73
CA ALA A 105 -10.38 -9.39 -10.12
C ALA A 105 -10.20 -9.00 -8.65
N ILE A 106 -11.23 -8.45 -7.99
CA ILE A 106 -11.10 -7.99 -6.59
C ILE A 106 -11.08 -9.17 -5.63
N GLU A 107 -11.67 -10.31 -6.01
CA GLU A 107 -11.57 -11.56 -5.22
C GLU A 107 -10.14 -12.11 -5.22
N GLU A 108 -9.35 -11.84 -6.27
CA GLU A 108 -7.95 -12.28 -6.37
C GLU A 108 -6.99 -11.41 -5.53
N VAL A 109 -7.43 -10.26 -5.02
CA VAL A 109 -6.58 -9.41 -4.16
C VAL A 109 -6.56 -9.99 -2.75
N ASP A 110 -5.65 -10.95 -2.53
CA ASP A 110 -5.46 -11.73 -1.29
C ASP A 110 -4.73 -10.97 -0.17
N GLY A 111 -4.35 -9.71 -0.40
CA GLY A 111 -3.57 -8.92 0.55
C GLY A 111 -2.07 -8.96 0.30
N GLU A 112 -1.59 -9.71 -0.69
CA GLU A 112 -0.24 -9.52 -1.22
C GLU A 112 -0.14 -8.15 -1.88
N ILE A 113 0.76 -7.32 -1.35
CA ILE A 113 1.11 -6.02 -1.92
C ILE A 113 2.46 -6.21 -2.61
N PRO A 114 2.52 -6.56 -3.90
CA PRO A 114 3.79 -6.78 -4.59
C PRO A 114 4.62 -5.49 -4.59
N TRP A 115 5.84 -5.55 -4.05
CA TRP A 115 6.78 -4.44 -4.14
C TRP A 115 7.46 -4.51 -5.50
N ASN A 116 6.99 -3.71 -6.46
CA ASN A 116 7.50 -3.63 -7.83
C ASN A 116 8.10 -4.97 -8.30
N SER A 117 7.36 -6.07 -8.07
CA SER A 117 7.88 -7.40 -8.33
C SER A 117 7.90 -7.47 -9.82
N GLY A 118 9.08 -7.23 -10.38
CA GLY A 118 9.24 -6.91 -11.77
C GLY A 118 8.37 -7.87 -12.57
N THR A 119 7.43 -7.31 -13.33
CA THR A 119 7.18 -7.90 -14.63
C THR A 119 8.57 -8.01 -15.23
N GLN A 120 9.17 -9.19 -15.10
CA GLN A 120 10.35 -9.58 -15.82
C GLN A 120 9.89 -9.37 -17.25
N VAL A 121 10.22 -8.21 -17.83
CA VAL A 121 10.05 -7.96 -19.24
C VAL A 121 10.88 -9.06 -19.85
N ARG A 122 10.22 -10.14 -20.27
CA ARG A 122 10.83 -11.37 -20.71
C ARG A 122 11.63 -10.98 -21.94
N ASN A 123 12.95 -10.83 -21.77
CA ASN A 123 13.81 -10.35 -22.83
C ASN A 123 13.80 -11.43 -23.93
N PRO A 124 13.25 -11.16 -25.13
CA PRO A 124 13.11 -12.18 -26.16
C PRO A 124 14.47 -12.68 -26.68
N PHE A 125 15.55 -11.93 -26.44
CA PHE A 125 16.91 -12.29 -26.83
C PHE A 125 17.58 -13.35 -25.93
N THR A 126 17.04 -13.64 -24.74
CA THR A 126 17.63 -14.60 -23.80
C THR A 126 16.97 -15.98 -23.84
N ASP A 127 15.98 -16.23 -24.70
CA ASP A 127 15.37 -17.55 -24.85
C ASP A 127 16.16 -18.38 -25.90
N PRO A 128 16.87 -19.44 -25.51
CA PRO A 128 17.62 -20.29 -26.45
C PRO A 128 16.71 -21.06 -27.42
N ARG A 129 15.38 -20.96 -27.30
CA ARG A 129 14.43 -21.61 -28.21
C ARG A 129 14.16 -20.84 -29.51
N THR A 130 14.57 -19.59 -29.65
CA THR A 130 14.34 -18.79 -30.87
C THR A 130 15.40 -18.94 -31.97
N THR A 131 16.49 -19.69 -31.76
CA THR A 131 17.56 -19.84 -32.76
C THR A 131 17.34 -20.96 -33.79
N ARG A 132 16.12 -21.50 -33.96
CA ARG A 132 15.89 -22.55 -34.96
C ARG A 132 15.13 -22.04 -36.19
N THR A 133 15.87 -22.10 -37.29
CA THR A 133 15.45 -22.47 -38.66
C THR A 133 14.69 -21.42 -39.48
N GLY A 134 15.46 -20.66 -40.26
CA GLY A 134 15.07 -20.31 -41.62
C GLY A 134 15.93 -21.11 -42.61
N PRO A 135 15.37 -21.72 -43.66
CA PRO A 135 16.19 -22.35 -44.70
C PRO A 135 16.80 -21.26 -45.57
N LEU A 136 18.14 -21.20 -45.62
CA LEU A 136 18.82 -20.50 -46.70
C LEU A 136 18.69 -21.36 -47.96
N ARG A 137 18.03 -20.77 -48.95
CA ARG A 137 18.00 -21.23 -50.34
C ARG A 137 19.41 -21.35 -50.91
#